data_AF-A0A4Z0NJM7-F1
#
_entry.id   AF-A0A4Z0NJM7-F1
#
_cell.length_a   1.000
_cell.length_b   1.000
_cell.length_c   1.000
_cell.angle_alpha   90.00
_cell.angle_beta   90.00
_cell.angle_gamma   90.00
#
_symmetry.space_group_name_H-M   'P 1'
#
loop_
_entity.id
_entity.type
_entity.pdbx_description
1 polymer ?
#
loop_
_entity_poly.entity_id
_entity_poly.type
_entity_poly.pdbx_seq_one_letter_code
_entity_poly.pdbx_strand_id
1 'polypeptide(L)'
;MNTAGQPSETAKGFDNACPISGFIPVAAFCGDPQNTVIGLNVNGEVRQQGSTADMLHPIVPLIAYMSRYFTLKAGDVVLTGTPAGVGPLLSGDELAIRFNGETLSTRGL
;
A
#
# COMPACT_ATOMS: atom_id res chain seq x y z
N MET A 1 11.88 -6.73 11.90
CA MET A 1 12.36 -6.73 13.31
C MET A 1 12.25 -5.33 13.86
N ASN A 2 11.74 -5.19 15.08
CA ASN A 2 11.84 -3.92 15.81
C ASN A 2 13.27 -3.73 16.34
N THR A 3 13.56 -2.61 17.00
CA THR A 3 14.89 -2.30 17.58
C THR A 3 15.35 -3.36 18.59
N ALA A 4 14.42 -4.13 19.16
CA ALA A 4 14.69 -5.24 20.08
C ALA A 4 14.87 -6.61 19.38
N GLY A 5 14.87 -6.65 18.04
CA GLY A 5 15.02 -7.89 17.27
C GLY A 5 13.80 -8.82 17.29
N GLN A 6 12.67 -8.35 17.81
CA GLN A 6 11.47 -9.17 17.95
C GLN A 6 10.74 -9.35 16.61
N PRO A 7 9.99 -10.46 16.48
CA PRO A 7 9.06 -10.67 15.37
C PRO A 7 8.02 -9.54 15.26
N SER A 8 7.54 -9.25 14.05
CA SER A 8 6.70 -8.06 13.75
C SER A 8 5.20 -8.36 13.64
N GLU A 9 4.78 -9.59 13.90
CA GLU A 9 3.41 -10.09 13.70
C GLU A 9 2.41 -9.30 14.53
N THR A 10 2.72 -8.97 15.79
CA THR A 10 1.82 -8.17 16.63
C THR A 10 1.67 -6.72 16.14
N ALA A 11 2.64 -6.20 15.40
CA ALA A 11 2.61 -4.83 14.87
C ALA A 11 2.09 -4.73 13.43
N LYS A 12 2.04 -5.84 12.68
CA LYS A 12 1.74 -5.86 11.23
C LYS A 12 0.70 -6.90 10.81
N GLY A 13 0.39 -7.87 11.66
CA GLY A 13 -0.50 -9.00 11.40
C GLY A 13 -1.67 -9.11 12.37
N PHE A 14 -2.06 -8.00 13.01
CA PHE A 14 -3.28 -7.94 13.81
C PHE A 14 -4.53 -7.87 12.92
N ASP A 15 -5.70 -8.14 13.49
CA ASP A 15 -6.97 -8.14 12.75
C ASP A 15 -7.23 -6.78 12.10
N ASN A 16 -7.64 -6.80 10.83
CA ASN A 16 -7.88 -5.60 10.02
C ASN A 16 -6.64 -4.71 9.78
N ALA A 17 -5.41 -5.22 9.97
CA ALA A 17 -4.17 -4.48 9.70
C ALA A 17 -3.92 -4.14 8.22
N CYS A 18 -4.69 -4.73 7.29
CA CYS A 18 -4.55 -4.54 5.85
C CYS A 18 -5.90 -4.15 5.20
N PRO A 19 -6.41 -2.92 5.44
CA PRO A 19 -7.53 -2.41 4.65
C PRO A 19 -7.09 -2.27 3.18
N ILE A 20 -7.88 -2.81 2.27
CA ILE A 20 -7.57 -2.87 0.84
C ILE A 20 -8.77 -2.44 0.00
N SER A 21 -8.50 -1.77 -1.12
CA SER A 21 -9.51 -1.45 -2.13
C SER A 21 -9.93 -2.68 -2.94
N GLY A 22 -10.84 -2.48 -3.90
CA GLY A 22 -10.96 -3.40 -5.04
C GLY A 22 -9.70 -3.39 -5.93
N PHE A 23 -9.65 -4.31 -6.89
CA PHE A 23 -8.58 -4.41 -7.88
C PHE A 23 -9.00 -3.78 -9.22
N ILE A 24 -8.09 -3.03 -9.83
CA ILE A 24 -8.24 -2.57 -11.22
C ILE A 24 -7.80 -3.73 -12.13
N PRO A 25 -8.64 -4.22 -13.06
CA PRO A 25 -8.23 -5.22 -14.03
C PRO A 25 -7.04 -4.74 -14.86
N VAL A 26 -6.07 -5.62 -15.12
CA VAL A 26 -4.86 -5.25 -15.90
C VAL A 26 -5.21 -4.62 -17.25
N ALA A 27 -6.24 -5.13 -17.93
CA ALA A 27 -6.71 -4.58 -19.21
C ALA A 27 -7.35 -3.18 -19.10
N ALA A 28 -7.85 -2.82 -17.92
CA ALA A 28 -8.41 -1.49 -17.63
C ALA A 28 -7.36 -0.54 -17.02
N PHE A 29 -6.17 -1.04 -16.68
CA PHE A 29 -5.10 -0.23 -16.11
C PHE A 29 -4.42 0.58 -17.22
N CYS A 30 -4.78 1.86 -17.33
CA CYS A 30 -4.14 2.78 -18.28
C CYS A 30 -2.82 3.31 -17.71
N GLY A 31 -1.69 2.95 -18.34
CA GLY A 31 -0.36 3.46 -17.97
C GLY A 31 0.58 2.36 -17.48
N ASP A 32 1.74 2.77 -16.98
CA ASP A 32 2.75 1.86 -16.42
C ASP A 32 2.52 1.71 -14.90
N PRO A 33 2.27 0.50 -14.38
CA PRO A 33 2.19 0.26 -12.93
C PRO A 33 3.45 0.68 -12.18
N GLN A 34 4.61 0.72 -12.84
CA GLN A 34 5.87 1.20 -12.26
C GLN A 34 5.97 2.73 -12.27
N ASN A 35 5.03 3.47 -12.87
CA ASN A 35 4.98 4.93 -12.85
C ASN A 35 3.56 5.45 -12.55
N THR A 36 3.04 5.10 -11.38
CA THR A 36 1.71 5.45 -10.92
C THR A 36 1.78 6.30 -9.65
N VAL A 37 1.05 7.42 -9.64
CA VAL A 37 0.94 8.29 -8.47
C VAL A 37 -0.03 7.68 -7.45
N ILE A 38 0.40 7.66 -6.18
CA ILE A 38 -0.40 7.28 -5.03
C ILE A 38 -0.46 8.44 -4.03
N GLY A 39 -1.60 8.63 -3.39
CA GLY A 39 -1.76 9.65 -2.37
C GLY A 39 -2.78 9.31 -1.29
N LEU A 40 -2.60 9.90 -0.13
CA LEU A 40 -3.50 9.84 1.01
C LEU A 40 -3.71 11.24 1.57
N ASN A 41 -4.96 11.67 1.63
CA ASN A 41 -5.37 12.84 2.39
C ASN A 41 -6.11 12.39 3.65
N VAL A 42 -5.87 13.08 4.77
CA VAL A 42 -6.54 12.86 6.05
C VAL A 42 -7.16 14.20 6.47
N ASN A 43 -8.48 14.23 6.67
CA ASN A 43 -9.24 15.44 7.00
C ASN A 43 -8.96 16.60 6.03
N GLY A 44 -8.81 16.29 4.74
CA GLY A 44 -8.50 17.25 3.69
C GLY A 44 -7.01 17.61 3.53
N GLU A 45 -6.14 17.22 4.46
CA GLU A 45 -4.70 17.50 4.41
C GLU A 45 -3.93 16.37 3.71
N VAL A 46 -3.00 16.70 2.82
CA VAL A 46 -2.12 15.71 2.19
C VAL A 46 -1.17 15.13 3.25
N ARG A 47 -1.27 13.83 3.52
CA ARG A 47 -0.38 13.12 4.46
C ARG A 47 0.67 12.29 3.73
N GLN A 48 0.29 11.62 2.65
CA GLN A 48 1.23 10.88 1.81
C GLN A 48 1.01 11.22 0.34
N GLN A 49 2.11 11.34 -0.40
CA GLN A 49 2.10 11.50 -1.85
C GLN A 49 3.42 10.94 -2.40
N GLY A 50 3.33 10.13 -3.45
CA GLY A 50 4.51 9.58 -4.10
C GLY A 50 4.19 8.91 -5.43
N SER A 51 5.23 8.44 -6.11
CA SER A 51 5.11 7.61 -7.32
C SER A 51 5.69 6.23 -7.07
N THR A 52 5.11 5.21 -7.68
CA THR A 52 5.75 3.88 -7.75
C THR A 52 7.09 3.93 -8.49
N ALA A 53 7.36 4.98 -9.28
CA ALA A 53 8.66 5.17 -9.93
C ALA A 53 9.80 5.33 -8.90
N ASP A 54 9.47 5.78 -7.69
CA ASP A 54 10.44 5.99 -6.59
C ASP A 54 10.70 4.71 -5.77
N MET A 55 10.10 3.57 -6.17
CA MET A 55 10.33 2.29 -5.49
C MET A 55 11.78 1.84 -5.65
N LEU A 56 12.45 1.59 -4.52
CA LEU A 56 13.81 1.02 -4.49
C LEU A 56 13.90 -0.35 -5.17
N HIS A 57 12.81 -1.13 -5.10
CA HIS A 57 12.69 -2.44 -5.73
C HIS A 57 11.47 -2.43 -6.66
N PRO A 58 11.65 -2.48 -7.99
CA PRO A 58 10.53 -2.47 -8.93
C PRO A 58 9.59 -3.67 -8.74
N ILE A 59 8.33 -3.53 -9.16
CA ILE A 59 7.22 -4.46 -8.88
C ILE A 59 7.55 -5.89 -9.34
N VAL A 60 7.96 -6.08 -10.59
CA VAL A 60 8.22 -7.41 -11.16
C VAL A 60 9.43 -8.09 -10.48
N PRO A 61 10.61 -7.43 -10.35
CA PRO A 61 11.72 -7.96 -9.56
C PRO A 61 11.38 -8.28 -8.11
N LEU A 62 10.56 -7.46 -7.45
CA LEU A 62 10.13 -7.68 -6.07
C LEU A 62 9.33 -8.98 -5.94
N ILE A 63 8.33 -9.19 -6.82
CA ILE A 63 7.52 -10.42 -6.86
C ILE A 63 8.42 -11.64 -7.09
N ALA A 64 9.33 -11.57 -8.08
CA ALA A 64 10.26 -12.66 -8.39
C ALA A 64 11.23 -12.96 -7.23
N TYR A 65 11.62 -11.94 -6.47
CA TYR A 65 12.43 -12.15 -5.27
C TYR A 65 11.64 -12.84 -4.16
N MET A 66 10.42 -12.37 -3.87
CA MET A 66 9.54 -12.95 -2.85
C MET A 66 9.21 -14.42 -3.15
N SER A 67 9.01 -14.77 -4.42
CA SER A 67 8.66 -16.14 -4.84
C SER A 67 9.75 -17.18 -4.57
N ARG A 68 10.98 -16.75 -4.25
CA ARG A 68 12.08 -17.63 -3.84
C ARG A 68 11.95 -18.11 -2.39
N TYR A 69 11.20 -17.38 -1.57
CA TYR A 69 11.02 -17.66 -0.14
C TYR A 69 9.61 -18.15 0.17
N PHE A 70 8.61 -17.60 -0.52
CA PHE A 70 7.21 -17.94 -0.32
C PHE A 70 6.60 -18.35 -1.66
N THR A 71 5.91 -19.50 -1.69
CA THR A 71 5.11 -19.86 -2.87
C THR A 71 3.92 -18.90 -2.96
N LEU A 72 3.85 -18.12 -4.04
CA LEU A 72 2.74 -17.21 -4.30
C LEU A 72 1.62 -17.96 -5.02
N LYS A 73 0.45 -18.04 -4.39
CA LYS A 73 -0.74 -18.69 -4.92
C LYS A 73 -1.66 -17.69 -5.61
N ALA A 74 -2.55 -18.20 -6.46
CA ALA A 74 -3.64 -17.39 -7.00
C ALA A 74 -4.50 -16.85 -5.83
N GLY A 75 -4.71 -15.54 -5.81
CA GLY A 75 -5.38 -14.84 -4.72
C GLY A 75 -4.46 -14.19 -3.68
N ASP A 76 -3.15 -14.49 -3.70
CA ASP A 76 -2.19 -13.81 -2.83
C ASP A 76 -2.00 -12.35 -3.27
N VAL A 77 -1.80 -11.47 -2.29
CA VAL A 77 -1.65 -10.02 -2.50
C VAL A 77 -0.26 -9.57 -2.04
N VAL A 78 0.41 -8.77 -2.86
CA VAL A 78 1.73 -8.21 -2.56
C VAL A 78 1.59 -6.71 -2.30
N LEU A 79 2.03 -6.26 -1.12
CA LEU A 79 2.17 -4.84 -0.80
C LEU A 79 3.58 -4.38 -1.18
N THR A 80 3.68 -3.30 -1.94
CA THR A 80 4.94 -2.87 -2.59
C THR A 80 5.72 -1.81 -1.80
N GLY A 81 5.23 -1.43 -0.63
CA GLY A 81 5.83 -0.42 0.24
C GLY A 81 4.94 0.80 0.42
N THR A 82 5.48 1.84 1.04
CA THR A 82 4.77 3.10 1.29
C THR A 82 5.71 4.27 1.03
N PRO A 83 5.23 5.37 0.40
CA PRO A 83 6.01 6.58 0.28
C PRO A 83 6.16 7.29 1.64
N ALA A 84 6.93 8.38 1.67
CA ALA A 84 7.08 9.20 2.87
C ALA A 84 5.73 9.74 3.39
N GLY A 85 5.72 10.16 4.67
CA GLY A 85 4.54 10.78 5.29
C GLY A 85 3.67 9.85 6.16
N VAL A 86 4.21 8.69 6.56
CA VAL A 86 3.54 7.81 7.52
C VAL A 86 3.32 8.54 8.85
N GLY A 87 2.10 8.48 9.37
CA GLY A 87 1.73 9.10 10.63
C GLY A 87 0.51 8.41 11.26
N PRO A 88 0.14 8.81 12.49
CA PRO A 88 -1.00 8.23 13.17
C PRO A 88 -2.32 8.64 12.50
N LEU A 89 -3.31 7.75 12.63
CA LEU A 89 -4.72 8.00 12.34
C LEU A 89 -5.51 7.88 13.64
N LEU A 90 -6.55 8.70 13.76
CA LEU A 90 -7.48 8.69 14.88
C LEU A 90 -8.86 8.21 14.42
N SER A 91 -9.62 7.64 15.37
CA SER A 91 -11.00 7.25 15.11
C SER A 91 -11.81 8.47 14.67
N GLY A 92 -12.57 8.32 13.59
CA GLY A 92 -13.35 9.39 12.99
C GLY A 92 -12.63 10.20 11.90
N ASP A 93 -11.33 10.02 11.68
CA ASP A 93 -10.59 10.70 10.61
C ASP A 93 -11.17 10.37 9.23
N GLU A 94 -11.36 11.38 8.38
CA GLU A 94 -11.79 11.19 6.99
C GLU A 94 -10.59 10.95 6.09
N LEU A 95 -10.61 9.83 5.37
CA LEU A 95 -9.51 9.39 4.52
C LEU A 95 -9.93 9.47 3.06
N ALA A 96 -9.13 10.14 2.23
CA ALA A 96 -9.27 10.11 0.77
C ALA A 96 -7.99 9.55 0.15
N ILE A 97 -8.09 8.35 -0.42
CA ILE A 97 -7.00 7.63 -1.07
C ILE A 97 -7.10 7.84 -2.58
N ARG A 98 -5.98 8.16 -3.22
CA ARG A 98 -5.88 8.35 -4.66
C ARG A 98 -4.90 7.36 -5.25
N PHE A 99 -5.31 6.69 -6.32
CA PHE A 99 -4.46 5.76 -7.06
C PHE A 99 -4.90 5.70 -8.51
N ASN A 100 -3.97 5.83 -9.45
CA ASN A 100 -4.23 5.75 -10.89
C ASN A 100 -5.39 6.66 -11.37
N GLY A 101 -5.51 7.87 -10.80
CA GLY A 101 -6.59 8.81 -11.12
C GLY A 101 -7.94 8.49 -10.46
N GLU A 102 -8.10 7.32 -9.84
CA GLU A 102 -9.27 6.98 -9.04
C GLU A 102 -9.14 7.50 -7.60
N THR A 103 -10.28 7.76 -6.96
CA THR A 103 -10.34 8.19 -5.56
C THR A 103 -11.31 7.32 -4.78
N LEU A 104 -10.86 6.83 -3.63
CA LEU A 104 -11.66 6.11 -2.65
C LEU A 104 -11.72 6.93 -1.36
N SER A 105 -12.92 7.12 -0.82
CA SER A 105 -13.11 7.81 0.47
C SER A 105 -13.65 6.84 1.53
N THR A 106 -13.11 6.95 2.74
CA THR A 106 -13.56 6.17 3.90
C THR A 106 -13.31 6.95 5.20
N ARG A 107 -13.70 6.39 6.34
CA ARG A 107 -13.47 6.96 7.66
C ARG A 107 -12.68 5.98 8.54
N GLY A 108 -11.73 6.50 9.31
CA GLY A 108 -10.98 5.75 10.31
C GLY A 108 -11.93 5.18 11.36
N LEU A 109 -11.77 3.88 11.65
CA LEU A 109 -12.46 3.18 12.73
C LEU A 109 -11.96 3.66 14.10
#